data_AF-A0A2E8VQ20-F1
#
_entry.id   AF-A0A2E8VQ20-F1
#
_cell.length_a   1.000
_cell.length_b   1.000
_cell.length_c   1.000
_cell.angle_alpha   90.00
_cell.angle_beta   90.00
_cell.angle_gamma   90.00
#
_symmetry.space_group_name_H-M   'P 1'
#
loop_
_entity.id
_entity.type
_entity.pdbx_description
1 polymer ?
#
loop_
_entity_poly.entity_id
_entity_poly.type
_entity_poly.pdbx_seq_one_letter_code
_entity_poly.pdbx_strand_id
1 'polypeptide(L)'
;MLGEPNHFIHEKVDFRLWWLGRLARRYPLVLLEELGWADGRRIARFLADGDDTHIRHAATFGYEGWKRDDSPTGVFAPGNSTYPTAQMCAEHTRFYRSLRDLGIRDYFGFDIDPGGGIAYENLEGAGFGHVTRVPSEALDDEAVRIRRLGTQRALAPVSADLSALADSLRYTSLVRAAADYEATRPAMAFREDAMKRRESALIDEAPAGARVVLMAHAFHLVKDDAAISFPGVVGPGGDRVSSLGHYLATERRLPTTAVWMLYSAERDCQPLNDLPREANCPQHDAGIPPQAHPPDGRLPTRLGEHRPHVQRGRRCGAPSAG
;
A
#
# COMPACT_ATOMS: atom_id res chain seq x y z
N MET A 1 8.27 -2.14 -5.60
CA MET A 1 7.28 -1.11 -5.27
C MET A 1 6.70 -0.59 -6.59
N LEU A 2 5.40 -0.79 -6.80
CA LEU A 2 4.62 -0.27 -7.92
C LEU A 2 3.68 0.79 -7.36
N GLY A 3 4.06 2.05 -7.49
CA GLY A 3 3.29 3.16 -6.94
C GLY A 3 2.30 3.75 -7.92
N GLU A 4 1.09 4.02 -7.44
CA GLU A 4 0.08 4.77 -8.17
C GLU A 4 -0.09 6.19 -7.62
N PRO A 5 -0.26 7.18 -8.48
CA PRO A 5 -0.41 8.57 -8.05
C PRO A 5 -1.82 8.89 -7.54
N ASN A 6 -2.78 7.98 -7.75
CA ASN A 6 -4.18 8.14 -7.39
C ASN A 6 -4.88 6.77 -7.32
N HIS A 7 -5.72 6.54 -6.32
CA HIS A 7 -6.50 5.30 -6.18
C HIS A 7 -7.65 5.16 -7.17
N PHE A 8 -8.04 6.25 -7.84
CA PHE A 8 -9.31 6.38 -8.54
C PHE A 8 -9.16 6.56 -10.07
N ILE A 9 -7.99 6.23 -10.60
CA ILE A 9 -7.73 6.16 -12.05
C ILE A 9 -7.78 4.71 -12.49
N HIS A 10 -8.33 4.42 -13.67
CA HIS A 10 -8.55 3.03 -14.11
C HIS A 10 -7.30 2.43 -14.80
N GLU A 11 -6.48 3.27 -15.44
CA GLU A 11 -5.26 2.88 -16.15
C GLU A 11 -4.20 2.30 -15.22
N LYS A 12 -4.30 2.54 -13.90
CA LYS A 12 -3.42 1.90 -12.90
C LYS A 12 -3.47 0.39 -13.01
N VAL A 13 -4.62 -0.18 -13.34
CA VAL A 13 -4.82 -1.63 -13.44
C VAL A 13 -3.97 -2.17 -14.59
N ASP A 14 -4.02 -1.51 -15.76
CA ASP A 14 -3.26 -1.93 -16.93
C ASP A 14 -1.75 -1.75 -16.72
N PHE A 15 -1.34 -0.65 -16.09
CA PHE A 15 0.05 -0.41 -15.70
C PHE A 15 0.59 -1.50 -14.77
N ARG A 16 -0.17 -1.83 -13.71
CA ARG A 16 0.18 -2.89 -12.76
C ARG A 16 0.26 -4.25 -13.47
N LEU A 17 -0.76 -4.62 -14.25
CA LEU A 17 -0.79 -5.89 -14.99
C LEU A 17 0.38 -6.03 -15.97
N TRP A 18 0.77 -4.96 -16.65
CA TRP A 18 1.92 -4.98 -17.54
C TRP A 18 3.22 -5.34 -16.81
N TRP A 19 3.47 -4.72 -15.65
CA TRP A 19 4.65 -5.02 -14.84
C TRP A 19 4.59 -6.40 -14.22
N LEU A 20 3.46 -6.78 -13.64
CA LEU A 20 3.26 -8.07 -13.01
C LEU A 20 3.41 -9.21 -14.02
N GLY A 21 2.84 -9.10 -15.22
CA GLY A 21 3.01 -10.09 -16.28
C GLY A 21 4.46 -10.25 -16.73
N ARG A 22 5.28 -9.19 -16.69
CA ARG A 22 6.72 -9.29 -16.97
C ARG A 22 7.49 -9.98 -15.85
N LEU A 23 7.13 -9.70 -14.60
CA LEU A 23 7.80 -10.26 -13.43
C LEU A 23 7.43 -11.73 -13.21
N ALA A 24 6.14 -12.09 -13.35
CA ALA A 24 5.61 -13.43 -13.15
C ALA A 24 6.21 -14.47 -14.11
N ARG A 25 6.64 -14.04 -15.31
CA ARG A 25 7.38 -14.90 -16.25
C ARG A 25 8.78 -15.30 -15.78
N ARG A 26 9.33 -14.66 -14.74
CA ARG A 26 10.71 -14.84 -14.30
C ARG A 26 10.83 -15.25 -12.84
N TYR A 27 9.85 -14.89 -12.02
CA TYR A 27 9.91 -15.07 -10.58
C TYR A 27 8.54 -15.47 -10.05
N PRO A 28 8.49 -16.35 -9.02
CA PRO A 28 7.34 -16.43 -8.13
C PRO A 28 7.11 -15.05 -7.51
N LEU A 29 5.85 -14.61 -7.46
CA LEU A 29 5.49 -13.30 -6.93
C LEU A 29 4.66 -13.44 -5.66
N VAL A 30 5.00 -12.64 -4.65
CA VAL A 30 4.17 -12.39 -3.48
C VAL A 30 3.66 -10.97 -3.59
N LEU A 31 2.35 -10.79 -3.77
CA LEU A 31 1.75 -9.49 -3.99
C LEU A 31 1.18 -8.93 -2.69
N LEU A 32 1.52 -7.68 -2.40
CA LEU A 32 1.04 -6.91 -1.26
C LEU A 32 0.32 -5.69 -1.84
N GLU A 33 -0.98 -5.58 -1.62
CA GLU A 33 -1.78 -4.43 -2.06
C GLU A 33 -2.22 -3.59 -0.87
N GLU A 34 -2.20 -2.25 -1.03
CA GLU A 34 -2.83 -1.29 -0.11
C GLU A 34 -4.35 -1.45 -0.18
N LEU A 35 -4.79 -2.53 0.43
CA LEU A 35 -6.14 -3.01 0.55
C LEU A 35 -6.29 -3.56 1.97
N GLY A 36 -7.49 -3.45 2.54
CA GLY A 36 -7.78 -4.00 3.86
C GLY A 36 -7.35 -5.47 3.97
N TRP A 37 -6.76 -5.82 5.12
CA TRP A 37 -6.27 -7.17 5.39
C TRP A 37 -7.34 -8.25 5.16
N ALA A 38 -8.56 -8.04 5.64
CA ALA A 38 -9.67 -8.97 5.51
C ALA A 38 -10.15 -9.11 4.05
N ASP A 39 -10.15 -8.02 3.29
CA ASP A 39 -10.41 -8.06 1.85
C ASP A 39 -9.29 -8.82 1.13
N GLY A 40 -8.04 -8.61 1.53
CA GLY A 40 -6.89 -9.37 1.07
C GLY A 40 -7.05 -10.88 1.22
N ARG A 41 -7.60 -11.34 2.35
CA ARG A 41 -7.92 -12.77 2.58
C ARG A 41 -8.96 -13.29 1.59
N ARG A 42 -9.97 -12.50 1.25
CA ARG A 42 -11.02 -12.90 0.29
C ARG A 42 -10.46 -12.97 -1.13
N ILE A 43 -9.66 -11.98 -1.52
CA ILE A 43 -8.97 -12.01 -2.82
C ILE A 43 -8.03 -13.22 -2.91
N ALA A 44 -7.28 -13.55 -1.85
CA ALA A 44 -6.44 -14.75 -1.83
C ALA A 44 -7.25 -16.04 -2.02
N ARG A 45 -8.45 -16.14 -1.43
CA ARG A 45 -9.35 -17.30 -1.63
C ARG A 45 -9.84 -17.39 -3.08
N PHE A 46 -10.30 -16.28 -3.67
CA PHE A 46 -10.63 -16.22 -5.09
C PHE A 46 -9.44 -16.63 -5.97
N LEU A 47 -8.25 -16.11 -5.67
CA LEU A 47 -7.04 -16.49 -6.40
C LEU A 47 -6.72 -17.96 -6.19
N ALA A 48 -7.14 -18.62 -5.12
CA ALA A 48 -6.97 -20.07 -4.96
C ALA A 48 -8.01 -20.86 -5.77
N ASP A 49 -9.30 -20.68 -5.50
CA ASP A 49 -10.37 -21.56 -6.03
C ASP A 49 -11.03 -21.04 -7.31
N GLY A 50 -11.09 -19.72 -7.50
CA GLY A 50 -11.71 -19.05 -8.64
C GLY A 50 -13.19 -18.70 -8.42
N ASP A 51 -13.68 -18.80 -7.19
CA ASP A 51 -15.06 -18.43 -6.87
C ASP A 51 -15.18 -16.91 -6.70
N ASP A 52 -15.87 -16.28 -7.66
CA ASP A 52 -16.16 -14.85 -7.66
C ASP A 52 -17.00 -14.40 -6.45
N THR A 53 -17.61 -15.30 -5.67
CA THR A 53 -18.28 -14.93 -4.41
C THR A 53 -17.31 -14.25 -3.45
N HIS A 54 -16.03 -14.67 -3.40
CA HIS A 54 -15.06 -14.06 -2.49
C HIS A 54 -14.78 -12.60 -2.86
N ILE A 55 -14.62 -12.26 -4.14
CA ILE A 55 -14.45 -10.88 -4.61
C ILE A 55 -15.71 -10.07 -4.29
N ARG A 56 -16.89 -10.60 -4.63
CA ARG A 56 -18.17 -9.90 -4.41
C ARG A 56 -18.45 -9.60 -2.95
N HIS A 57 -17.81 -10.32 -2.04
CA HIS A 57 -17.91 -10.07 -0.61
C HIS A 57 -16.75 -9.23 -0.05
N ALA A 58 -15.97 -8.49 -0.84
CA ALA A 58 -15.00 -7.53 -0.32
C ALA A 58 -15.67 -6.18 0.05
N ALA A 59 -15.26 -5.56 1.16
CA ALA A 59 -15.85 -4.30 1.66
C ALA A 59 -15.56 -3.16 0.69
N THR A 60 -14.35 -3.12 0.13
CA THR A 60 -13.97 -2.16 -0.91
C THR A 60 -14.91 -2.20 -2.12
N PHE A 61 -15.64 -3.31 -2.33
CA PHE A 61 -16.61 -3.45 -3.42
C PHE A 61 -18.08 -3.34 -2.98
N GLY A 62 -18.31 -2.77 -1.79
CA GLY A 62 -19.63 -2.44 -1.29
C GLY A 62 -20.33 -3.55 -0.53
N TYR A 63 -19.64 -4.66 -0.25
CA TYR A 63 -20.19 -5.68 0.63
C TYR A 63 -20.22 -5.16 2.08
N GLU A 64 -21.42 -5.08 2.64
CA GLU A 64 -21.59 -4.52 3.98
C GLU A 64 -21.25 -5.52 5.09
N GLY A 65 -21.51 -6.81 4.86
CA GLY A 65 -21.29 -7.86 5.86
C GLY A 65 -21.90 -7.55 7.22
N TRP A 66 -21.20 -7.90 8.29
CA TRP A 66 -21.57 -7.58 9.69
C TRP A 66 -21.30 -6.11 10.07
N LYS A 67 -21.79 -5.18 9.24
CA LYS A 67 -21.60 -3.74 9.42
C LYS A 67 -22.24 -3.26 10.73
N ARG A 68 -21.44 -2.61 11.58
CA ARG A 68 -21.92 -1.63 12.57
C ARG A 68 -21.78 -0.25 11.93
N ASP A 69 -22.62 0.70 12.32
CA ASP A 69 -22.47 2.10 11.90
C ASP A 69 -21.27 2.78 12.59
N ASP A 70 -20.08 2.40 12.15
CA ASP A 70 -18.80 3.00 12.50
C ASP A 70 -18.34 4.01 11.43
N SER A 71 -19.27 4.42 10.55
CA SER A 71 -18.99 5.30 9.43
C SER A 71 -18.41 6.64 9.90
N PRO A 72 -17.46 7.23 9.14
CA PRO A 72 -16.95 8.57 9.40
C PRO A 72 -18.05 9.60 9.55
N THR A 73 -17.93 10.47 10.56
CA THR A 73 -18.84 11.58 10.83
C THR A 73 -18.17 12.94 10.64
N GLY A 74 -16.85 12.97 10.42
CA GLY A 74 -16.04 14.17 10.20
C GLY A 74 -15.72 14.43 8.72
N VAL A 75 -14.49 14.87 8.43
CA VAL A 75 -14.01 15.26 7.09
C VAL A 75 -14.22 14.18 6.02
N PHE A 76 -14.19 12.90 6.41
CA PHE A 76 -14.41 11.77 5.50
C PHE A 76 -15.87 11.32 5.36
N ALA A 77 -16.82 11.95 6.06
CA ALA A 77 -18.24 11.59 6.01
C ALA A 77 -18.83 11.56 4.58
N PRO A 78 -18.50 12.51 3.67
CA PRO A 78 -18.98 12.47 2.30
C PRO A 78 -18.62 11.18 1.57
N GLY A 79 -17.42 10.63 1.86
CA GLY A 79 -16.90 9.44 1.21
C GLY A 79 -17.82 8.22 1.29
N ASN A 80 -18.65 8.10 2.32
CA ASN A 80 -19.58 6.96 2.45
C ASN A 80 -20.65 6.92 1.34
N SER A 81 -21.12 8.09 0.89
CA SER A 81 -22.21 8.18 -0.11
C SER A 81 -21.69 8.40 -1.53
N THR A 82 -20.45 8.86 -1.66
CA THR A 82 -19.83 9.20 -2.95
C THR A 82 -18.78 8.19 -3.40
N TYR A 83 -18.49 7.16 -2.60
CA TYR A 83 -17.53 6.13 -2.98
C TYR A 83 -17.94 5.46 -4.31
N PRO A 84 -17.03 5.41 -5.31
CA PRO A 84 -17.32 4.89 -6.65
C PRO A 84 -17.33 3.35 -6.67
N THR A 85 -18.19 2.74 -5.85
CA THR A 85 -18.23 1.31 -5.56
C THR A 85 -18.35 0.47 -6.83
N ALA A 86 -19.22 0.87 -7.76
CA ALA A 86 -19.45 0.12 -9.00
C ALA A 86 -18.20 0.11 -9.90
N GLN A 87 -17.56 1.27 -10.06
CA GLN A 87 -16.33 1.41 -10.85
C GLN A 87 -15.17 0.65 -10.21
N MET A 88 -14.99 0.80 -8.89
CA MET A 88 -13.94 0.09 -8.15
C MET A 88 -14.12 -1.42 -8.24
N CYS A 89 -15.34 -1.92 -8.05
CA CYS A 89 -15.67 -3.34 -8.18
C CYS A 89 -15.38 -3.85 -9.59
N ALA A 90 -15.80 -3.14 -10.64
CA ALA A 90 -15.57 -3.54 -12.03
C ALA A 90 -14.07 -3.65 -12.36
N GLU A 91 -13.29 -2.61 -12.05
CA GLU A 91 -11.86 -2.58 -12.38
C GLU A 91 -11.02 -3.55 -11.55
N HIS A 92 -11.30 -3.68 -10.26
CA HIS A 92 -10.53 -4.62 -9.42
C HIS A 92 -10.93 -6.07 -9.67
N THR A 93 -12.20 -6.37 -10.00
CA THR A 93 -12.60 -7.72 -10.43
C THR A 93 -11.85 -8.11 -11.70
N ARG A 94 -11.76 -7.18 -12.68
CA ARG A 94 -10.96 -7.39 -13.90
C ARG A 94 -9.50 -7.65 -13.55
N PHE A 95 -8.91 -6.83 -12.68
CA PHE A 95 -7.54 -6.96 -12.21
C PHE A 95 -7.28 -8.35 -11.59
N TYR A 96 -8.07 -8.77 -10.61
CA TYR A 96 -7.85 -10.03 -9.90
C TYR A 96 -8.03 -11.26 -10.78
N ARG A 97 -9.01 -11.25 -11.71
CA ARG A 97 -9.14 -12.31 -12.73
C ARG A 97 -7.86 -12.40 -13.59
N SER A 98 -7.31 -11.26 -14.01
CA SER A 98 -6.04 -11.24 -14.73
C SER A 98 -4.85 -11.73 -13.89
N LEU A 99 -4.81 -11.45 -12.59
CA LEU A 99 -3.77 -12.04 -11.71
C LEU A 99 -3.85 -13.56 -11.67
N ARG A 100 -5.07 -14.12 -11.62
CA ARG A 100 -5.30 -15.56 -11.67
C ARG A 100 -4.83 -16.15 -13.00
N ASP A 101 -5.10 -15.49 -14.12
CA ASP A 101 -4.61 -15.90 -15.45
C ASP A 101 -3.09 -15.86 -15.56
N LEU A 102 -2.43 -14.93 -14.84
CA LEU A 102 -0.97 -14.88 -14.69
C LEU A 102 -0.41 -15.96 -13.75
N GLY A 103 -1.25 -16.79 -13.14
CA GLY A 103 -0.86 -17.85 -12.22
C GLY A 103 -0.43 -17.35 -10.85
N ILE A 104 -0.74 -16.10 -10.50
CA ILE A 104 -0.37 -15.49 -9.22
C ILE A 104 -1.38 -15.94 -8.15
N ARG A 105 -0.87 -16.47 -7.03
CA ARG A 105 -1.68 -17.02 -5.92
C ARG A 105 -1.37 -16.38 -4.58
N ASP A 106 -0.11 -16.03 -4.34
CA ASP A 106 0.33 -15.39 -3.09
C ASP A 106 -0.02 -13.90 -3.11
N TYR A 107 -1.10 -13.55 -2.41
CA TYR A 107 -1.67 -12.21 -2.39
C TYR A 107 -2.13 -11.83 -0.99
N PHE A 108 -1.83 -10.61 -0.58
CA PHE A 108 -2.16 -10.08 0.74
C PHE A 108 -2.59 -8.61 0.62
N GLY A 109 -3.64 -8.25 1.36
CA GLY A 109 -3.89 -6.87 1.74
C GLY A 109 -3.05 -6.56 2.97
N PHE A 110 -2.44 -5.37 3.05
CA PHE A 110 -1.63 -4.98 4.22
C PHE A 110 -2.18 -3.77 4.97
N ASP A 111 -3.27 -3.19 4.49
CA ASP A 111 -3.87 -1.98 5.04
C ASP A 111 -4.96 -2.28 6.10
N ILE A 112 -5.55 -1.22 6.64
CA ILE A 112 -6.67 -1.21 7.56
C ILE A 112 -7.96 -1.62 6.85
N ASP A 113 -8.79 -2.42 7.53
CA ASP A 113 -10.10 -2.81 7.05
C ASP A 113 -11.14 -1.71 7.34
N PRO A 114 -11.84 -1.19 6.33
CA PRO A 114 -12.93 -0.26 6.58
C PRO A 114 -14.09 -0.97 7.31
N GLY A 115 -14.44 -0.50 8.51
CA GLY A 115 -15.61 -0.95 9.28
C GLY A 115 -15.50 -2.32 9.97
N GLY A 116 -14.47 -3.13 9.68
CA GLY A 116 -14.11 -4.36 10.41
C GLY A 116 -15.13 -5.52 10.38
N GLY A 117 -16.31 -5.37 9.77
CA GLY A 117 -17.37 -6.40 9.74
C GLY A 117 -16.92 -7.69 9.06
N ILE A 118 -16.23 -7.55 7.93
CA ILE A 118 -15.71 -8.66 7.13
C ILE A 118 -14.66 -9.47 7.89
N ALA A 119 -13.84 -8.83 8.73
CA ALA A 119 -12.84 -9.53 9.52
C ALA A 119 -13.50 -10.51 10.50
N TYR A 120 -14.64 -10.15 11.10
CA TYR A 120 -15.41 -11.06 11.95
C TYR A 120 -15.99 -12.24 11.18
N GLU A 121 -16.57 -12.01 10.00
CA GLU A 121 -17.05 -13.11 9.14
C GLU A 121 -15.91 -14.06 8.71
N ASN A 122 -14.74 -13.50 8.40
CA ASN A 122 -13.56 -14.30 8.06
C ASN A 122 -13.13 -15.20 9.23
N LEU A 123 -13.17 -14.66 10.47
CA LEU A 123 -12.90 -15.42 11.69
C LEU A 123 -13.96 -16.52 11.93
N GLU A 124 -15.25 -16.20 11.74
CA GLU A 124 -16.32 -17.18 11.84
C GLU A 124 -16.13 -18.33 10.85
N GLY A 125 -15.90 -18.01 9.56
CA GLY A 125 -15.65 -18.99 8.52
C GLY A 125 -14.38 -19.82 8.74
N ALA A 126 -13.45 -19.35 9.59
CA ALA A 126 -12.27 -20.10 10.02
C ALA A 126 -12.51 -20.94 11.30
N GLY A 127 -13.74 -20.99 11.82
CA GLY A 127 -14.11 -21.75 13.02
C GLY A 127 -13.95 -20.97 14.34
N PHE A 128 -13.72 -19.65 14.27
CA PHE A 128 -13.53 -18.78 15.44
C PHE A 128 -14.73 -17.87 15.70
N GLY A 129 -15.95 -18.34 15.39
CA GLY A 129 -17.19 -17.58 15.56
C GLY A 129 -17.55 -17.18 17.00
N HIS A 130 -16.80 -17.66 18.00
CA HIS A 130 -16.90 -17.18 19.38
C HIS A 130 -16.21 -15.82 19.59
N VAL A 131 -15.35 -15.39 18.66
CA VAL A 131 -14.83 -14.03 18.62
C VAL A 131 -15.88 -13.14 17.98
N THR A 132 -16.74 -12.57 18.81
CA THR A 132 -17.84 -11.71 18.36
C THR A 132 -17.64 -10.27 18.81
N ARG A 133 -18.39 -9.38 18.16
CA ARG A 133 -18.62 -8.02 18.65
C ARG A 133 -19.38 -8.06 19.98
N VAL A 134 -19.12 -7.10 20.85
CA VAL A 134 -19.91 -6.84 22.05
C VAL A 134 -20.81 -5.64 21.77
N PRO A 135 -22.15 -5.76 21.90
CA PRO A 135 -23.06 -4.64 21.67
C PRO A 135 -22.68 -3.41 22.50
N SER A 136 -22.67 -2.24 21.86
CA SER A 136 -22.37 -0.94 22.48
C SER A 136 -20.95 -0.77 23.06
N GLU A 137 -20.04 -1.74 22.85
CA GLU A 137 -18.63 -1.57 23.18
C GLU A 137 -18.01 -0.47 22.31
N ALA A 138 -17.24 0.43 22.91
CA ALA A 138 -16.53 1.47 22.19
C ALA A 138 -15.41 0.86 21.32
N LEU A 139 -15.14 1.45 20.15
CA LEU A 139 -14.12 0.98 19.21
C LEU A 139 -12.74 0.76 19.87
N ASP A 140 -12.33 1.65 20.77
CA ASP A 140 -11.05 1.54 21.48
C ASP A 140 -11.00 0.36 22.46
N ASP A 141 -12.08 0.15 23.22
CA ASP A 141 -12.18 -0.96 24.17
C ASP A 141 -12.23 -2.31 23.41
N GLU A 142 -12.97 -2.33 22.31
CA GLU A 142 -13.04 -3.47 21.38
C GLU A 142 -11.66 -3.78 20.81
N ALA A 143 -10.91 -2.78 20.34
CA ALA A 143 -9.54 -2.96 19.83
C ALA A 143 -8.60 -3.58 20.89
N VAL A 144 -8.67 -3.10 22.14
CA VAL A 144 -7.87 -3.65 23.25
C VAL A 144 -8.26 -5.10 23.56
N ARG A 145 -9.57 -5.39 23.60
CA ARG A 145 -10.07 -6.76 23.82
C ARG A 145 -9.62 -7.71 22.73
N ILE A 146 -9.80 -7.35 21.46
CA ILE A 146 -9.37 -8.17 20.31
C ILE A 146 -7.86 -8.39 20.33
N ARG A 147 -7.06 -7.36 20.62
CA ARG A 147 -5.60 -7.49 20.73
C ARG A 147 -5.19 -8.47 21.85
N ARG A 148 -5.90 -8.44 22.98
CA ARG A 148 -5.69 -9.40 24.09
C ARG A 148 -6.08 -10.82 23.71
N LEU A 149 -7.12 -11.01 22.89
CA LEU A 149 -7.46 -12.34 22.34
C LEU A 149 -6.32 -12.86 21.45
N GLY A 150 -5.73 -12.01 20.62
CA GLY A 150 -4.62 -12.37 19.72
C GLY A 150 -3.36 -12.92 20.42
N THR A 151 -3.20 -12.72 21.73
CA THR A 151 -2.07 -13.28 22.49
C THR A 151 -2.36 -14.66 23.09
N GLN A 152 -3.60 -15.13 22.99
CA GLN A 152 -3.99 -16.44 23.53
C GLN A 152 -3.49 -17.56 22.60
N ARG A 153 -2.84 -18.57 23.18
CA ARG A 153 -2.30 -19.71 22.43
C ARG A 153 -3.35 -20.43 21.59
N ALA A 154 -4.59 -20.52 22.09
CA ALA A 154 -5.70 -21.15 21.36
C ALA A 154 -6.08 -20.42 20.07
N LEU A 155 -5.74 -19.14 19.95
CA LEU A 155 -6.05 -18.28 18.80
C LEU A 155 -4.82 -17.99 17.93
N ALA A 156 -3.69 -18.67 18.17
CA ALA A 156 -2.47 -18.51 17.38
C ALA A 156 -2.69 -18.62 15.85
N PRO A 157 -3.54 -19.54 15.32
CA PRO A 157 -3.78 -19.65 13.88
C PRO A 157 -4.40 -18.41 13.21
N VAL A 158 -5.10 -17.56 13.97
CA VAL A 158 -5.78 -16.34 13.48
C VAL A 158 -5.22 -15.07 14.11
N SER A 159 -4.05 -15.16 14.77
CA SER A 159 -3.43 -14.04 15.49
C SER A 159 -3.16 -12.83 14.57
N ALA A 160 -2.75 -13.05 13.31
CA ALA A 160 -2.56 -11.99 12.34
C ALA A 160 -3.88 -11.30 11.97
N ASP A 161 -4.97 -12.06 11.80
CA ASP A 161 -6.30 -11.52 11.50
C ASP A 161 -6.85 -10.72 12.68
N LEU A 162 -6.66 -11.19 13.92
CA LEU A 162 -7.02 -10.47 15.15
C LEU A 162 -6.20 -9.19 15.31
N SER A 163 -4.91 -9.23 15.03
CA SER A 163 -4.04 -8.05 15.06
C SER A 163 -4.50 -6.99 14.05
N ALA A 164 -4.81 -7.42 12.81
CA ALA A 164 -5.33 -6.53 11.78
C ALA A 164 -6.69 -5.92 12.14
N LEU A 165 -7.61 -6.71 12.70
CA LEU A 165 -8.89 -6.22 13.19
C LEU A 165 -8.73 -5.20 14.32
N ALA A 166 -7.89 -5.49 15.32
CA ALA A 166 -7.63 -4.57 16.43
C ALA A 166 -7.05 -3.24 15.95
N ASP A 167 -6.10 -3.28 15.02
CA ASP A 167 -5.55 -2.08 14.40
C ASP A 167 -6.63 -1.32 13.61
N SER A 168 -7.51 -2.01 12.90
CA SER A 168 -8.57 -1.37 12.11
C SER A 168 -9.60 -0.65 12.98
N LEU A 169 -9.98 -1.25 14.11
CA LEU A 169 -10.86 -0.64 15.11
C LEU A 169 -10.21 0.61 15.72
N ARG A 170 -8.92 0.53 16.08
CA ARG A 170 -8.17 1.66 16.64
C ARG A 170 -7.95 2.78 15.63
N TYR A 171 -7.67 2.47 14.37
CA TYR A 171 -7.58 3.49 13.33
C TYR A 171 -8.93 4.20 13.15
N THR A 172 -10.02 3.43 13.09
CA THR A 172 -11.37 3.96 12.93
C THR A 172 -11.74 4.89 14.08
N SER A 173 -11.42 4.55 15.33
CA SER A 173 -11.69 5.43 16.48
C SER A 173 -10.94 6.76 16.40
N LEU A 174 -9.71 6.77 15.87
CA LEU A 174 -8.90 7.96 15.71
C LEU A 174 -9.38 8.88 14.58
N VAL A 175 -9.91 8.31 13.50
CA VAL A 175 -10.23 9.07 12.28
C VAL A 175 -11.71 9.43 12.14
N ARG A 176 -12.62 8.64 12.71
CA ARG A 176 -14.08 8.74 12.47
C ARG A 176 -14.62 10.15 12.64
N ALA A 177 -14.20 10.83 13.72
CA ALA A 177 -14.69 12.14 14.09
C ALA A 177 -13.70 13.29 13.78
N ALA A 178 -12.67 13.04 12.97
CA ALA A 178 -11.69 14.07 12.60
C ALA A 178 -12.38 15.22 11.86
N ALA A 179 -12.30 16.44 12.41
CA ALA A 179 -13.03 17.60 11.88
C ALA A 179 -12.48 18.09 10.53
N ASP A 180 -11.19 17.91 10.30
CA ASP A 180 -10.45 18.31 9.11
C ASP A 180 -9.31 17.31 8.82
N TYR A 181 -8.58 17.51 7.71
CA TYR A 181 -7.46 16.65 7.35
C TYR A 181 -6.32 16.70 8.38
N GLU A 182 -6.05 17.86 8.98
CA GLU A 182 -4.98 18.03 9.98
C GLU A 182 -5.22 17.16 11.22
N ALA A 183 -6.47 17.05 11.68
CA ALA A 183 -6.88 16.19 12.78
C ALA A 183 -6.63 14.69 12.51
N THR A 184 -6.40 14.28 11.26
CA THR A 184 -6.14 12.88 10.90
C THR A 184 -4.70 12.43 11.14
N ARG A 185 -3.74 13.36 11.38
CA ARG A 185 -2.31 13.03 11.56
C ARG A 185 -2.04 11.86 12.51
N PRO A 186 -2.65 11.78 13.72
CA PRO A 186 -2.42 10.63 14.60
C PRO A 186 -2.89 9.31 13.99
N ALA A 187 -4.03 9.32 13.29
CA ALA A 187 -4.58 8.14 12.63
C ALA A 187 -3.68 7.70 11.46
N MET A 188 -3.20 8.64 10.65
CA MET A 188 -2.31 8.36 9.52
C MET A 188 -0.97 7.78 9.98
N ALA A 189 -0.39 8.31 11.06
CA ALA A 189 0.81 7.74 11.68
C ALA A 189 0.58 6.30 12.16
N PHE A 190 -0.54 6.07 12.85
CA PHE A 190 -0.91 4.75 13.34
C PHE A 190 -1.11 3.74 12.21
N ARG A 191 -1.81 4.14 11.13
CA ARG A 191 -2.03 3.32 9.92
C ARG A 191 -0.71 2.94 9.28
N GLU A 192 0.20 3.89 9.10
CA GLU A 192 1.52 3.66 8.50
C GLU A 192 2.32 2.62 9.29
N ASP A 193 2.38 2.75 10.62
CA ASP A 193 3.09 1.79 11.46
C ASP A 193 2.43 0.41 11.45
N ALA A 194 1.10 0.33 11.35
CA ALA A 194 0.38 -0.93 11.20
C ALA A 194 0.76 -1.63 9.88
N MET A 195 0.80 -0.89 8.77
CA MET A 195 1.24 -1.41 7.48
C MET A 195 2.69 -1.90 7.54
N LYS A 196 3.63 -1.10 8.08
CA LYS A 196 5.05 -1.50 8.24
C LYS A 196 5.22 -2.82 8.97
N ARG A 197 4.46 -3.04 10.06
CA ARG A 197 4.51 -4.30 10.84
C ARG A 197 4.04 -5.49 10.00
N ARG A 198 2.89 -5.37 9.34
CA ARG A 198 2.30 -6.47 8.54
C ARG A 198 3.17 -6.82 7.35
N GLU A 199 3.60 -5.80 6.61
CA GLU A 199 4.46 -6.03 5.46
C GLU A 199 5.80 -6.64 5.85
N SER A 200 6.39 -6.20 6.97
CA SER A 200 7.66 -6.78 7.41
C SER A 200 7.55 -8.27 7.69
N ALA A 201 6.48 -8.69 8.38
CA ALA A 201 6.20 -10.10 8.60
C ALA A 201 6.05 -10.86 7.27
N LEU A 202 5.25 -10.34 6.34
CA LEU A 202 5.03 -10.96 5.03
C LEU A 202 6.30 -11.03 4.16
N ILE A 203 7.15 -10.00 4.22
CA ILE A 203 8.44 -9.97 3.52
C ILE A 203 9.39 -11.01 4.11
N ASP A 204 9.44 -11.12 5.43
CA ASP A 204 10.34 -12.03 6.13
C ASP A 204 9.94 -13.50 5.95
N GLU A 205 8.64 -13.76 5.72
CA GLU A 205 8.08 -15.08 5.43
C GLU A 205 8.08 -15.43 3.92
N ALA A 206 8.43 -14.49 3.04
CA ALA A 206 8.38 -14.71 1.61
C ALA A 206 9.33 -15.86 1.18
N PRO A 207 8.88 -16.78 0.30
CA PRO A 207 9.71 -17.91 -0.12
C PRO A 207 11.03 -17.47 -0.77
N ALA A 208 12.08 -18.25 -0.55
CA ALA A 208 13.38 -18.00 -1.17
C ALA A 208 13.25 -17.93 -2.71
N GLY A 209 13.79 -16.87 -3.30
CA GLY A 209 13.72 -16.63 -4.75
C GLY A 209 12.44 -15.95 -5.24
N ALA A 210 11.43 -15.79 -4.38
CA ALA A 210 10.25 -15.00 -4.71
C ALA A 210 10.58 -13.49 -4.76
N ARG A 211 9.76 -12.73 -5.48
CA ARG A 211 9.77 -11.27 -5.48
C ARG A 211 8.52 -10.75 -4.80
N VAL A 212 8.73 -9.97 -3.75
CA VAL A 212 7.66 -9.23 -3.09
C VAL A 212 7.37 -7.97 -3.91
N VAL A 213 6.13 -7.80 -4.34
CA VAL A 213 5.67 -6.63 -5.09
C VAL A 213 4.63 -5.90 -4.26
N LEU A 214 5.02 -4.73 -3.75
CA LEU A 214 4.13 -3.80 -3.07
C LEU A 214 3.41 -2.91 -4.10
N MET A 215 2.09 -2.82 -4.00
CA MET A 215 1.21 -2.02 -4.84
C MET A 215 0.40 -1.08 -3.96
N ALA A 216 0.64 0.22 -4.05
CA ALA A 216 0.06 1.20 -3.13
C ALA A 216 0.08 2.60 -3.76
N HIS A 217 -0.53 3.56 -3.08
CA HIS A 217 -0.37 4.97 -3.35
C HIS A 217 1.12 5.33 -3.35
N ALA A 218 1.52 6.22 -4.25
CA ALA A 218 2.91 6.54 -4.46
C ALA A 218 3.54 7.11 -3.18
N PHE A 219 2.80 7.93 -2.44
CA PHE A 219 3.23 8.49 -1.16
C PHE A 219 3.55 7.43 -0.09
N HIS A 220 2.89 6.27 -0.10
CA HIS A 220 3.25 5.21 0.84
C HIS A 220 4.58 4.55 0.47
N LEU A 221 4.98 4.56 -0.80
CA LEU A 221 6.13 3.79 -1.29
C LEU A 221 7.39 4.63 -1.53
N VAL A 222 7.37 5.92 -1.20
CA VAL A 222 8.50 6.82 -1.45
C VAL A 222 9.69 6.43 -0.60
N LYS A 223 10.89 6.54 -1.15
CA LYS A 223 12.12 6.10 -0.47
C LYS A 223 12.74 7.16 0.43
N ASP A 224 12.37 8.42 0.18
CA ASP A 224 12.89 9.59 0.88
C ASP A 224 11.74 10.56 1.10
N ASP A 225 11.25 10.61 2.34
CA ASP A 225 10.14 11.48 2.73
C ASP A 225 10.54 12.96 2.62
N ALA A 226 11.82 13.28 2.84
CA ALA A 226 12.31 14.67 2.76
C ALA A 226 12.31 15.22 1.33
N ALA A 227 12.27 14.34 0.32
CA ALA A 227 12.17 14.73 -1.09
C ALA A 227 10.75 15.13 -1.50
N ILE A 228 9.78 15.03 -0.61
CA ILE A 228 8.36 15.26 -0.89
C ILE A 228 7.86 16.46 -0.10
N SER A 229 7.19 17.36 -0.80
CA SER A 229 6.51 18.49 -0.19
C SER A 229 5.13 18.64 -0.80
N PHE A 230 4.10 18.51 0.03
CA PHE A 230 2.71 18.77 -0.35
C PHE A 230 2.06 19.65 0.73
N PRO A 231 2.16 20.98 0.59
CA PRO A 231 1.53 21.91 1.52
C PRO A 231 0.03 21.65 1.62
N GLY A 232 -0.49 21.58 2.85
CA GLY A 232 -1.93 21.47 3.11
C GLY A 232 -2.53 20.06 2.98
N VAL A 233 -1.69 19.02 2.83
CA VAL A 233 -2.13 17.62 2.82
C VAL A 233 -1.48 16.87 3.96
N VAL A 234 -2.25 16.04 4.66
CA VAL A 234 -1.69 15.07 5.61
C VAL A 234 -1.30 13.81 4.84
N GLY A 235 0.01 13.67 4.60
CA GLY A 235 0.56 12.51 3.93
C GLY A 235 0.56 11.23 4.78
N PRO A 236 1.02 10.13 4.18
CA PRO A 236 1.41 8.91 4.90
C PRO A 236 2.27 9.21 6.12
N GLY A 237 2.04 8.46 7.19
CA GLY A 237 2.75 8.68 8.45
C GLY A 237 2.36 9.96 9.22
N GLY A 238 1.51 10.84 8.67
CA GLY A 238 0.98 12.02 9.33
C GLY A 238 2.02 13.06 9.75
N ASP A 239 3.18 13.09 9.07
CA ASP A 239 4.41 13.82 9.45
C ASP A 239 4.96 13.43 10.84
N ARG A 240 4.65 12.22 11.32
CA ARG A 240 5.08 11.71 12.63
C ARG A 240 5.95 10.48 12.54
N VAL A 241 5.74 9.68 11.50
CA VAL A 241 6.54 8.50 11.18
C VAL A 241 6.87 8.49 9.70
N SER A 242 7.94 7.81 9.34
CA SER A 242 8.36 7.67 7.95
C SER A 242 7.30 6.99 7.09
N SER A 243 7.31 7.23 5.78
CA SER A 243 6.52 6.40 4.87
C SER A 243 7.01 4.96 4.89
N LEU A 244 6.15 4.04 4.49
CA LEU A 244 6.47 2.64 4.37
C LEU A 244 7.64 2.40 3.40
N GLY A 245 7.70 3.10 2.28
CA GLY A 245 8.79 3.00 1.32
C GLY A 245 10.14 3.42 1.91
N HIS A 246 10.17 4.48 2.71
CA HIS A 246 11.37 4.97 3.38
C HIS A 246 11.82 3.97 4.43
N TYR A 247 10.89 3.46 5.23
CA TYR A 247 11.14 2.40 6.19
C TYR A 247 11.78 1.17 5.54
N LEU A 248 11.23 0.68 4.43
CA LEU A 248 11.78 -0.51 3.76
C LEU A 248 13.13 -0.26 3.09
N ALA A 249 13.28 0.86 2.38
CA ALA A 249 14.48 1.14 1.59
C ALA A 249 15.66 1.68 2.42
N THR A 250 15.37 2.53 3.41
CA THR A 250 16.38 3.28 4.15
C THR A 250 16.62 2.70 5.54
N GLU A 251 15.54 2.45 6.31
CA GLU A 251 15.66 1.96 7.69
C GLU A 251 15.98 0.46 7.73
N ARG A 252 15.20 -0.37 7.03
CA ARG A 252 15.45 -1.82 6.88
C ARG A 252 16.54 -2.16 5.87
N ARG A 253 16.95 -1.19 5.04
CA ARG A 253 17.99 -1.34 4.00
C ARG A 253 17.73 -2.50 3.04
N LEU A 254 16.46 -2.76 2.72
CA LEU A 254 16.12 -3.80 1.76
C LEU A 254 16.49 -3.34 0.34
N PRO A 255 16.96 -4.26 -0.53
CA PRO A 255 17.19 -3.96 -1.94
C PRO A 255 15.84 -3.72 -2.63
N THR A 256 15.51 -2.45 -2.89
CA THR A 256 14.20 -2.04 -3.42
C THR A 256 14.31 -1.37 -4.79
N THR A 257 13.40 -1.73 -5.68
CA THR A 257 13.14 -0.99 -6.93
C THR A 257 11.74 -0.38 -6.85
N ALA A 258 11.67 0.93 -7.12
CA ALA A 258 10.42 1.66 -7.21
C ALA A 258 10.14 2.01 -8.67
N VAL A 259 8.91 1.76 -9.09
CA VAL A 259 8.39 2.13 -10.40
C VAL A 259 7.12 2.94 -10.16
N TRP A 260 7.05 4.11 -10.76
CA TRP A 260 5.97 5.07 -10.59
C TRP A 260 5.12 5.14 -11.84
N MET A 261 3.81 5.04 -11.67
CA MET A 261 2.88 5.55 -12.68
C MET A 261 2.78 7.07 -12.49
N LEU A 262 2.83 7.81 -13.60
CA LEU A 262 2.60 9.25 -13.63
C LEU A 262 1.56 9.53 -14.71
N TYR A 263 0.62 10.43 -14.43
CA TYR A 263 -0.36 10.92 -15.39
C TYR A 263 -0.41 12.44 -15.28
N SER A 264 -0.66 13.12 -16.40
CA SER A 264 -0.50 14.57 -16.52
C SER A 264 -1.81 15.34 -16.58
N ALA A 265 -2.88 14.70 -17.02
CA ALA A 265 -4.18 15.31 -17.22
C ALA A 265 -5.29 14.26 -17.06
N GLU A 266 -6.54 14.73 -17.06
CA GLU A 266 -7.81 13.97 -17.00
C GLU A 266 -8.46 13.86 -15.63
N ARG A 267 -9.61 13.19 -15.60
CA ARG A 267 -10.50 13.07 -14.45
C ARG A 267 -10.38 11.71 -13.78
N ASP A 268 -10.43 11.71 -12.45
CA ASP A 268 -10.56 10.52 -11.64
C ASP A 268 -12.01 10.36 -11.10
N CYS A 269 -12.24 9.29 -10.32
CA CYS A 269 -13.48 9.08 -9.59
C CYS A 269 -13.36 9.30 -8.07
N GLN A 270 -12.46 10.18 -7.61
CA GLN A 270 -12.23 10.34 -6.17
C GLN A 270 -13.49 10.84 -5.43
N PRO A 271 -13.77 10.31 -4.22
CA PRO A 271 -15.08 10.45 -3.59
C PRO A 271 -15.27 11.74 -2.78
N LEU A 272 -14.20 12.43 -2.38
CA LEU A 272 -14.27 13.59 -1.49
C LEU A 272 -14.65 14.85 -2.27
N ASN A 273 -15.85 15.37 -2.04
CA ASN A 273 -16.42 16.46 -2.85
C ASN A 273 -15.63 17.79 -2.77
N ASP A 274 -14.83 17.96 -1.73
CA ASP A 274 -13.96 19.12 -1.47
C ASP A 274 -12.60 19.02 -2.18
N LEU A 275 -12.25 17.85 -2.72
CA LEU A 275 -11.01 17.65 -3.47
C LEU A 275 -11.25 17.71 -4.99
N PRO A 276 -10.29 18.20 -5.78
CA PRO A 276 -10.40 18.20 -7.23
C PRO A 276 -10.44 16.75 -7.76
N ARG A 277 -11.20 16.53 -8.84
CA ARG A 277 -11.17 15.29 -9.63
C ARG A 277 -10.34 15.41 -10.89
N GLU A 278 -9.94 16.63 -11.26
CA GLU A 278 -9.13 16.89 -12.44
C GLU A 278 -7.67 16.98 -12.04
N ALA A 279 -6.85 16.08 -12.60
CA ALA A 279 -5.42 16.30 -12.63
C ALA A 279 -5.12 17.37 -13.68
N ASN A 280 -4.43 18.41 -13.25
CA ASN A 280 -3.84 19.39 -14.13
C ASN A 280 -2.40 19.56 -13.70
N CYS A 281 -1.55 18.58 -14.03
CA CYS A 281 -0.13 18.78 -13.87
C CYS A 281 0.25 19.92 -14.81
N PRO A 282 0.97 20.95 -14.33
CA PRO A 282 1.49 21.97 -15.22
C PRO A 282 2.19 21.24 -16.35
N GLN A 283 1.69 21.40 -17.58
CA GLN A 283 2.55 21.16 -18.73
C GLN A 283 3.79 22.00 -18.45
N HIS A 284 4.98 21.44 -18.66
CA HIS A 284 6.19 22.24 -18.58
C HIS A 284 6.10 23.37 -19.62
N ASP A 285 5.47 24.49 -19.24
CA ASP A 285 5.73 25.84 -19.72
C ASP A 285 7.07 26.32 -19.13
N ALA A 286 7.92 25.40 -18.68
CA ALA A 286 9.33 25.63 -18.76
C ALA A 286 9.63 25.81 -20.24
N GLY A 287 9.73 27.06 -20.67
CA GLY A 287 10.60 27.46 -21.75
C GLY A 287 12.00 26.94 -21.46
N ILE A 288 12.19 25.64 -21.65
CA ILE A 288 13.46 25.06 -22.04
C ILE A 288 13.64 25.67 -23.42
N PRO A 289 14.49 26.70 -23.59
CA PRO A 289 14.81 27.16 -24.93
C PRO A 289 15.25 25.91 -25.69
N PRO A 290 14.77 25.68 -26.93
CA PRO A 290 15.20 24.54 -27.71
C PRO A 290 16.71 24.49 -27.61
N GLN A 291 17.27 23.39 -27.09
CA GLN A 291 18.71 23.24 -27.06
C GLN A 291 19.16 23.46 -28.49
N ALA A 292 19.90 24.55 -28.72
CA ALA A 292 20.47 24.82 -30.01
C ALA A 292 21.34 23.63 -30.35
N HIS A 293 20.86 22.77 -31.24
CA HIS A 293 21.72 21.80 -31.87
C HIS A 293 22.84 22.61 -32.52
N PRO A 294 24.12 22.34 -32.22
CA PRO A 294 25.19 22.93 -33.00
C PRO A 294 24.92 22.58 -34.47
N PRO A 295 25.11 23.53 -35.41
CA PRO A 295 24.77 23.35 -36.83
C PRO A 295 25.59 22.26 -37.54
N ASP A 296 26.43 21.56 -36.80
CA ASP A 296 27.36 20.57 -37.28
C ASP A 296 26.88 19.24 -36.72
N GLY A 297 26.12 18.46 -37.50
CA GLY A 297 25.49 17.20 -37.12
C GLY A 297 26.43 16.05 -36.71
N ARG A 298 27.33 16.30 -35.76
CA ARG A 298 28.20 15.32 -35.14
C ARG A 298 27.60 14.93 -33.79
N LEU A 299 27.10 13.70 -33.73
CA LEU A 299 26.85 13.01 -32.47
C LEU A 299 28.13 13.07 -31.62
N PRO A 300 28.04 13.32 -30.29
CA PRO A 300 29.20 13.25 -29.42
C PRO A 300 29.78 11.84 -29.47
N THR A 301 30.97 11.73 -30.06
CA THR A 301 31.75 10.50 -30.08
C THR A 301 32.28 10.21 -28.68
N ARG A 302 31.91 9.03 -28.18
CA ARG A 302 32.60 8.21 -27.16
C ARG A 302 32.74 8.80 -25.75
N LEU A 303 32.10 8.07 -24.83
CA LEU A 303 32.53 7.88 -23.44
C LEU A 303 34.07 7.81 -23.36
N GLY A 304 34.66 8.83 -22.74
CA GLY A 304 36.06 8.83 -22.35
C GLY A 304 36.30 7.77 -21.29
N GLU A 305 37.29 6.92 -21.55
CA GLU A 305 37.84 5.93 -20.64
C GLU A 305 38.29 6.60 -19.33
N HIS A 306 37.64 6.27 -18.22
CA HIS A 306 38.17 6.55 -16.89
C HIS A 306 39.35 5.61 -16.60
N ARG A 307 40.58 6.11 -16.77
CA ARG A 307 41.77 5.50 -16.17
C ARG A 307 41.83 5.84 -14.67
N PRO A 308 42.09 4.88 -13.78
CA PRO A 308 42.29 5.18 -12.37
C PRO A 308 43.69 5.76 -12.15
N HIS A 309 43.74 6.87 -11.41
CA HIS A 309 44.98 7.46 -10.92
C HIS A 309 45.54 6.59 -9.79
N VAL A 310 46.62 5.88 -10.07
CA VAL A 310 47.46 5.20 -9.08
C VAL A 310 48.27 6.26 -8.33
N GLN A 311 47.94 6.53 -7.06
CA GLN A 311 48.85 7.21 -6.14
C GLN A 311 49.80 6.17 -5.54
N ARG A 312 51.07 6.23 -5.94
CA ARG A 312 52.19 5.58 -5.24
C ARG A 312 52.58 6.46 -4.06
N GLY A 313 52.48 5.91 -2.85
CA GLY A 313 52.91 6.59 -1.62
C GLY A 313 53.34 5.62 -0.52
N ARG A 314 54.65 5.29 -0.56
CA ARG A 314 55.56 4.94 0.56
C ARG A 314 55.25 3.76 1.48
N ARG A 315 56.22 2.83 1.45
CA ARG A 315 56.53 1.77 2.42
C ARG A 315 56.84 2.36 3.80
N CYS A 316 56.28 1.76 4.85
CA CYS A 316 56.92 1.63 6.16
C CYS A 316 56.66 0.22 6.69
N GLY A 317 57.74 -0.41 7.17
CA GLY A 317 57.81 -1.83 7.46
C GLY A 317 57.10 -2.28 8.73
N ALA A 318 56.78 -3.57 8.77
CA ALA A 318 56.56 -4.32 9.98
C ALA A 318 57.91 -4.58 10.69
N PRO A 319 57.89 -4.80 12.01
CA PRO A 319 58.68 -5.85 12.59
C PRO A 319 57.78 -6.93 13.19
N SER A 320 58.19 -8.15 12.88
CA SER A 320 57.79 -9.39 13.51
C SER A 320 58.29 -9.49 14.96
N ALA A 321 57.45 -10.14 15.77
CA ALA A 321 57.74 -11.06 16.87
C ALA A 321 58.42 -10.55 18.16
N GLY A 322 57.63 -10.69 19.23
CA GLY A 322 58.00 -10.91 20.62
C GLY A 322 56.81 -11.57 21.30
#